data_AF-A0A550GV01-F1
#
_entry.id   AF-A0A550GV01-F1
#
_cell.length_a   1.000
_cell.length_b   1.000
_cell.length_c   1.000
_cell.angle_alpha   90.00
_cell.angle_beta   90.00
_cell.angle_gamma   90.00
#
_symmetry.space_group_name_H-M   'P 1'
#
loop_
_entity.id
_entity.type
_entity.pdbx_description
1 polymer ?
#
loop_
_entity_poly.entity_id
_entity_poly.type
_entity_poly.pdbx_seq_one_letter_code
_entity_poly.pdbx_strand_id
1 'polypeptide(L)'
;MESLTMITNSILDLLGYTYFQNALLGGIIAAAACAAVGLFLILKKEAMIGDGIAHTAFGGIALGLLLGINPLLAALGVSVLSVIGISYMRRKNVAPSDSAIAIMLALGFSFGLIAISIAGGFNVELFTYLFGSILAIDQIDLLFVSLLGLIVLLFIGFFRRELLSLVFDEDDSRVMGIPTNTLSLTFDL
;
A
#
# COMPACT_ATOMS: atom_id res chain seq x y z
N MET A 1 30.94 25.62 -19.37
CA MET A 1 29.61 26.06 -19.84
C MET A 1 28.98 25.04 -20.79
N GLU A 2 29.76 24.37 -21.67
CA GLU A 2 29.29 23.27 -22.53
C GLU A 2 28.88 21.99 -21.79
N SER A 3 29.53 21.65 -20.67
CA SER A 3 29.14 20.47 -19.87
C SER A 3 27.76 20.62 -19.21
N LEU A 4 27.42 21.81 -18.71
CA LEU A 4 26.11 22.11 -18.13
C LEU A 4 24.99 22.12 -19.18
N THR A 5 25.28 22.56 -20.40
CA THR A 5 24.31 22.55 -21.51
C THR A 5 24.11 21.15 -22.08
N MET A 6 25.14 20.31 -22.14
CA MET A 6 24.98 18.88 -22.47
C MET A 6 24.14 18.13 -21.42
N ILE A 7 24.33 18.39 -20.13
CA ILE A 7 23.54 17.76 -19.07
C ILE A 7 22.07 18.21 -19.14
N THR A 8 21.80 19.50 -19.37
CA THR A 8 20.42 19.99 -19.48
C THR A 8 19.71 19.45 -20.71
N ASN A 9 20.38 19.35 -21.86
CA ASN A 9 19.81 18.72 -23.05
C ASN A 9 19.54 17.22 -22.82
N SER A 10 20.45 16.51 -22.15
CA SER A 10 20.26 15.09 -21.81
C SER A 10 19.08 14.86 -20.87
N ILE A 11 18.84 15.77 -19.91
CA ILE A 11 17.68 15.71 -19.01
C ILE A 11 16.38 16.00 -19.77
N LEU A 12 16.38 16.99 -20.66
CA LEU A 12 15.21 17.28 -21.51
C LEU A 12 14.86 16.10 -22.43
N ASP A 13 15.85 15.44 -22.99
CA ASP A 13 15.64 14.22 -23.79
C ASP A 13 15.07 13.09 -22.91
N LEU A 14 15.54 12.97 -21.66
CA LEU A 14 15.03 11.99 -20.71
C LEU A 14 13.54 12.21 -20.38
N LEU A 15 13.14 13.47 -20.21
CA LEU A 15 11.74 13.89 -20.00
C LEU A 15 10.86 13.64 -21.22
N GLY A 16 11.44 13.49 -22.42
CA GLY A 16 10.71 13.15 -23.64
C GLY A 16 10.25 11.70 -23.71
N TYR A 17 10.86 10.80 -22.94
CA TYR A 17 10.50 9.39 -22.96
C TYR A 17 9.26 9.08 -22.11
N THR A 18 8.32 8.36 -22.71
CA THR A 18 7.05 7.96 -22.07
C THR A 18 7.25 7.11 -20.82
N TYR A 19 8.22 6.18 -20.79
CA TYR A 19 8.50 5.38 -19.60
C TYR A 19 8.98 6.23 -18.42
N PHE A 20 9.73 7.30 -18.70
CA PHE A 20 10.23 8.20 -17.66
C PHE A 20 9.12 9.11 -17.13
N GLN A 21 8.25 9.61 -18.02
CA GLN A 21 7.05 10.34 -17.64
C GLN A 21 6.11 9.47 -16.80
N ASN A 22 5.89 8.21 -17.19
CA ASN A 22 5.06 7.25 -16.44
C ASN A 22 5.64 7.00 -15.05
N ALA A 23 6.96 6.75 -14.96
CA ALA A 23 7.66 6.56 -13.70
C ALA A 23 7.51 7.78 -12.77
N LEU A 24 7.67 8.99 -13.33
CA LEU A 24 7.56 10.24 -12.58
C LEU A 24 6.13 10.48 -12.08
N LEU A 25 5.13 10.35 -12.96
CA LEU A 25 3.72 10.54 -12.61
C LEU A 25 3.25 9.49 -11.60
N GLY A 26 3.53 8.21 -11.85
CA GLY A 26 3.19 7.12 -10.94
C GLY A 26 3.85 7.30 -9.57
N GLY A 27 5.14 7.68 -9.56
CA GLY A 27 5.87 7.97 -8.34
C GLY A 27 5.29 9.15 -7.54
N ILE A 28 4.91 10.25 -8.20
CA ILE A 28 4.30 11.41 -7.53
C ILE A 28 2.95 11.04 -6.91
N ILE A 29 2.11 10.30 -7.65
CA ILE A 29 0.79 9.88 -7.16
C ILE A 29 0.94 8.95 -5.95
N ALA A 30 1.83 7.94 -6.07
CA ALA A 30 2.11 7.02 -4.97
C ALA A 30 2.69 7.76 -3.75
N ALA A 31 3.64 8.67 -3.95
CA ALA A 31 4.22 9.46 -2.86
C ALA A 31 3.18 10.34 -2.16
N ALA A 32 2.29 10.99 -2.92
CA ALA A 32 1.21 11.80 -2.37
C ALA A 32 0.22 10.96 -1.55
N ALA A 33 -0.21 9.80 -2.08
CA ALA A 33 -1.10 8.89 -1.37
C ALA A 33 -0.46 8.34 -0.09
N CYS A 34 0.79 7.87 -0.17
CA CYS A 34 1.54 7.38 0.99
C CYS A 34 1.76 8.46 2.05
N ALA A 35 2.07 9.70 1.66
CA ALA A 35 2.23 10.81 2.59
C ALA A 35 0.91 11.14 3.30
N ALA A 36 -0.20 11.15 2.57
CA ALA A 36 -1.53 11.41 3.13
C ALA A 36 -1.94 10.31 4.12
N VAL A 37 -1.87 9.04 3.72
CA VAL A 37 -2.23 7.90 4.59
C VAL A 37 -1.29 7.81 5.79
N GLY A 38 0.02 7.95 5.56
CA GLY A 38 1.05 7.82 6.59
C GLY A 38 0.89 8.83 7.73
N LEU A 39 0.50 10.08 7.42
CA LEU A 39 0.20 11.09 8.45
C LEU A 39 -0.88 10.60 9.43
N PHE A 40 -2.00 10.08 8.91
CA PHE A 40 -3.09 9.58 9.74
C PHE A 40 -2.73 8.30 10.50
N LEU A 41 -1.96 7.40 9.89
CA LEU A 41 -1.49 6.19 10.58
C LEU A 41 -0.60 6.52 11.79
N ILE A 42 0.30 7.49 11.65
CA ILE A 42 1.15 7.96 12.75
C ILE A 42 0.29 8.57 13.86
N LEU A 43 -0.65 9.44 13.51
CA LEU A 43 -1.51 10.09 14.50
C LEU A 43 -2.44 9.10 15.22
N LYS A 44 -2.92 8.05 14.53
CA LYS A 44 -3.69 6.94 15.13
C LYS A 44 -2.84 6.00 15.99
N LYS A 45 -1.50 6.16 16.05
CA LYS A 45 -0.55 5.21 16.67
C LYS A 45 -0.59 3.82 16.04
N GLU A 46 -0.92 3.73 14.75
CA GLU A 46 -1.06 2.50 13.98
C GLU A 46 0.01 2.41 12.87
N ALA A 47 1.17 3.03 13.09
CA ALA A 47 2.23 3.13 12.08
C ALA A 47 2.77 1.75 11.64
N MET A 48 2.66 0.71 12.49
CA MET A 48 3.09 -0.65 12.17
C MET A 48 2.17 -1.38 11.18
N ILE A 49 0.94 -0.90 10.95
CA ILE A 49 0.00 -1.54 10.01
C ILE A 49 0.62 -1.65 8.62
N GLY A 50 1.32 -0.61 8.16
CA GLY A 50 1.96 -0.61 6.84
C GLY A 50 2.99 -1.74 6.67
N ASP A 51 3.77 -2.02 7.72
CA ASP A 51 4.75 -3.10 7.71
C ASP A 51 4.10 -4.49 7.67
N GLY A 52 3.02 -4.69 8.44
CA GLY A 52 2.24 -5.93 8.40
C GLY A 52 1.57 -6.18 7.04
N ILE A 53 1.04 -5.13 6.41
CA ILE A 53 0.43 -5.23 5.08
C ILE A 53 1.49 -5.55 4.02
N ALA A 54 2.69 -4.99 4.10
CA ALA A 54 3.76 -5.26 3.13
C ALA A 54 4.17 -6.75 3.12
N HIS A 55 4.32 -7.37 4.28
CA HIS A 55 4.70 -8.78 4.41
C HIS A 55 3.57 -9.76 4.06
N THR A 56 2.32 -9.36 4.28
CA THR A 56 1.15 -10.14 3.84
C THR A 56 0.93 -10.01 2.34
N ALA A 57 1.18 -8.82 1.76
CA ALA A 57 1.20 -8.62 0.31
C ALA A 57 2.24 -9.53 -0.36
N PHE A 58 3.44 -9.67 0.24
CA PHE A 58 4.45 -10.62 -0.23
C PHE A 58 3.91 -12.06 -0.30
N GLY A 59 3.20 -12.51 0.75
CA GLY A 59 2.50 -13.79 0.73
C GLY A 59 1.49 -13.92 -0.41
N GLY A 60 0.78 -12.83 -0.73
CA GLY A 60 -0.12 -12.76 -1.87
C GLY A 60 0.56 -12.82 -3.24
N ILE A 61 1.71 -12.14 -3.40
CA ILE A 61 2.53 -12.23 -4.63
C ILE A 61 3.00 -13.67 -4.82
N ALA A 62 3.55 -14.27 -3.77
CA ALA A 62 4.01 -15.67 -3.78
C ALA A 62 2.88 -16.64 -4.14
N LEU A 63 1.68 -16.42 -3.60
CA LEU A 63 0.49 -17.18 -3.97
C LEU A 63 0.08 -17.00 -5.43
N GLY A 64 0.05 -15.76 -5.92
CA GLY A 64 -0.33 -15.46 -7.29
C GLY A 64 0.60 -16.18 -8.27
N LEU A 65 1.90 -16.12 -8.02
CA LEU A 65 2.92 -16.84 -8.80
C LEU A 65 2.71 -18.36 -8.73
N LEU A 66 2.46 -18.93 -7.54
CA LEU A 66 2.22 -20.36 -7.38
C LEU A 66 0.97 -20.85 -8.13
N LEU A 67 -0.10 -20.05 -8.14
CA LEU A 67 -1.38 -20.39 -8.78
C LEU A 67 -1.43 -19.99 -10.26
N GLY A 68 -0.42 -19.29 -10.78
CA GLY A 68 -0.41 -18.74 -12.14
C GLY A 68 -1.46 -17.63 -12.37
N ILE A 69 -1.89 -16.96 -11.31
CA ILE A 69 -2.82 -15.82 -11.36
C ILE A 69 -1.98 -14.53 -11.34
N ASN A 70 -2.54 -13.42 -11.84
CA ASN A 70 -1.87 -12.12 -11.77
C ASN A 70 -1.40 -11.81 -10.32
N PRO A 71 -0.08 -11.72 -10.08
CA PRO A 71 0.47 -11.56 -8.73
C PRO A 71 0.05 -10.27 -8.05
N LEU A 72 -0.19 -9.20 -8.83
CA LEU A 72 -0.64 -7.92 -8.29
C LEU A 72 -2.06 -8.00 -7.72
N LEU A 73 -2.97 -8.67 -8.43
CA LEU A 73 -4.33 -8.90 -7.93
C LEU A 73 -4.35 -9.82 -6.71
N ALA A 74 -3.51 -10.86 -6.70
CA ALA A 74 -3.37 -11.74 -5.55
C ALA A 74 -2.83 -10.99 -4.33
N ALA A 75 -1.82 -10.13 -4.52
CA ALA A 75 -1.27 -9.26 -3.48
C ALA A 75 -2.35 -8.35 -2.90
N LEU A 76 -3.09 -7.63 -3.74
CA LEU A 76 -4.19 -6.76 -3.31
C LEU A 76 -5.25 -7.54 -2.52
N GLY A 77 -5.68 -8.69 -3.02
CA GLY A 77 -6.67 -9.53 -2.34
C GLY A 77 -6.20 -9.98 -0.94
N VAL A 78 -4.95 -10.44 -0.84
CA VAL A 78 -4.37 -10.87 0.45
C VAL A 78 -4.15 -9.69 1.40
N SER A 79 -3.73 -8.53 0.90
CA SER A 79 -3.61 -7.31 1.70
C SER A 79 -4.95 -6.87 2.28
N VAL A 80 -6.03 -6.86 1.49
CA VAL A 80 -7.38 -6.55 1.98
C VAL A 80 -7.81 -7.56 3.05
N LEU A 81 -7.58 -8.86 2.82
CA LEU A 81 -7.87 -9.89 3.82
C LEU A 81 -7.07 -9.70 5.12
N SER A 82 -5.80 -9.30 5.02
CA SER A 82 -4.96 -9.03 6.19
C SER A 82 -5.49 -7.86 7.02
N VAL A 83 -5.89 -6.76 6.37
CA VAL A 83 -6.47 -5.59 7.03
C VAL A 83 -7.75 -5.98 7.77
N ILE A 84 -8.63 -6.74 7.11
CA ILE A 84 -9.87 -7.24 7.73
C ILE A 84 -9.53 -8.12 8.94
N GLY A 85 -8.54 -9.00 8.81
CA GLY A 85 -8.05 -9.85 9.90
C GLY A 85 -7.52 -9.05 11.09
N ILE A 86 -6.65 -8.07 10.85
CA ILE A 86 -6.11 -7.16 11.88
C ILE A 86 -7.26 -6.42 12.57
N SER A 87 -8.15 -5.79 11.78
CA SER A 87 -9.28 -5.02 12.30
C SER A 87 -10.24 -5.90 13.11
N TYR A 88 -10.49 -7.14 12.69
CA TYR A 88 -11.32 -8.11 13.41
C TYR A 88 -10.70 -8.49 14.76
N MET A 89 -9.41 -8.83 14.79
CA MET A 89 -8.70 -9.19 16.02
C MET A 89 -8.69 -8.04 17.03
N ARG A 90 -8.47 -6.81 16.54
CA ARG A 90 -8.52 -5.58 17.35
C ARG A 90 -9.92 -5.36 17.95
N ARG A 91 -10.98 -5.41 17.13
CA ARG A 91 -12.37 -5.17 17.57
C ARG A 91 -12.87 -6.19 18.58
N LYS A 92 -12.48 -7.46 18.42
CA LYS A 92 -12.87 -8.52 19.35
C LYS A 92 -12.00 -8.59 20.61
N ASN A 93 -11.05 -7.67 20.78
CA ASN A 93 -10.06 -7.69 21.86
C ASN A 93 -9.32 -9.04 21.95
N VAL A 94 -9.13 -9.73 20.82
CA VAL A 94 -8.42 -11.01 20.75
C VAL A 94 -6.92 -10.78 20.94
N ALA A 95 -6.40 -9.68 20.37
CA ALA A 95 -5.02 -9.25 20.53
C ALA A 95 -4.94 -7.72 20.49
N PRO A 96 -3.99 -7.10 21.21
CA PRO A 96 -3.63 -5.69 21.02
C PRO A 96 -3.25 -5.40 19.57
N SER A 97 -3.36 -4.14 19.13
CA SER A 97 -3.12 -3.77 17.72
C SER A 97 -1.76 -4.25 17.20
N ASP A 98 -0.68 -3.93 17.92
CA ASP A 98 0.68 -4.32 17.56
C ASP A 98 0.86 -5.85 17.46
N SER A 99 0.18 -6.59 18.35
CA SER A 99 0.23 -8.05 18.34
C SER A 99 -0.57 -8.66 17.19
N ALA A 100 -1.74 -8.10 16.86
CA ALA A 100 -2.52 -8.53 15.70
C ALA A 100 -1.76 -8.32 14.39
N ILE A 101 -1.08 -7.18 14.26
CA ILE A 101 -0.21 -6.85 13.13
C ILE A 101 0.95 -7.85 13.06
N ALA A 102 1.64 -8.10 14.17
CA ALA A 102 2.76 -9.05 14.21
C ALA A 102 2.36 -10.48 13.82
N ILE A 103 1.17 -10.93 14.26
CA ILE A 103 0.62 -12.24 13.88
C ILE A 103 0.37 -12.30 12.37
N MET A 104 -0.29 -11.29 11.81
CA MET A 104 -0.59 -11.26 10.37
C MET A 104 0.67 -11.15 9.53
N LEU A 105 1.64 -10.36 9.97
CA LEU A 105 2.98 -10.27 9.36
C LEU A 105 3.65 -11.65 9.30
N ALA A 106 3.72 -12.35 10.44
CA ALA A 106 4.35 -13.68 10.52
C ALA A 106 3.61 -14.71 9.63
N LEU A 107 2.27 -14.66 9.61
CA LEU A 107 1.46 -15.51 8.74
C LEU A 107 1.74 -15.23 7.27
N GLY A 108 1.68 -13.97 6.84
CA GLY A 108 1.92 -13.58 5.46
C GLY A 108 3.31 -13.97 4.96
N PHE A 109 4.34 -13.71 5.77
CA PHE A 109 5.71 -13.99 5.41
C PHE A 109 6.01 -15.49 5.38
N SER A 110 5.64 -16.23 6.42
CA SER A 110 5.87 -17.69 6.48
C SER A 110 5.12 -18.41 5.37
N PHE A 111 3.87 -18.02 5.10
CA PHE A 111 3.08 -18.59 4.04
C PHE A 111 3.64 -18.27 2.65
N GLY A 112 4.11 -17.04 2.43
CA GLY A 112 4.82 -16.67 1.20
C GLY A 112 6.07 -17.53 0.97
N LEU A 113 6.88 -17.75 2.01
CA LEU A 113 8.05 -18.62 1.94
C LEU A 113 7.69 -20.07 1.62
N ILE A 114 6.62 -20.61 2.22
CA ILE A 114 6.13 -21.96 1.92
C ILE A 114 5.69 -22.05 0.46
N ALA A 115 4.91 -21.08 -0.03
CA ALA A 115 4.44 -21.04 -1.41
C ALA A 115 5.62 -20.99 -2.40
N ILE A 116 6.64 -20.17 -2.13
CA ILE A 116 7.87 -20.09 -2.94
C ILE A 116 8.64 -21.41 -2.90
N SER A 117 8.74 -22.04 -1.73
CA SER A 117 9.41 -23.33 -1.59
C SER A 117 8.74 -24.42 -2.42
N ILE A 118 7.40 -24.40 -2.52
CA ILE A 118 6.64 -25.33 -3.36
C ILE A 118 6.83 -25.01 -4.85
N ALA A 119 6.92 -23.73 -5.21
CA ALA A 119 7.13 -23.26 -6.58
C ALA A 119 8.56 -23.48 -7.12
N GLY A 120 9.44 -24.16 -6.38
CA GLY A 120 10.82 -24.45 -6.81
C GLY A 120 11.85 -23.39 -6.41
N GLY A 121 11.51 -22.48 -5.50
CA GLY A 121 12.44 -21.51 -4.93
C GLY A 121 12.30 -20.09 -5.49
N PHE A 122 13.26 -19.23 -5.14
CA PHE A 122 13.28 -17.83 -5.57
C PHE A 122 13.59 -17.73 -7.07
N ASN A 123 12.57 -17.38 -7.86
CA ASN A 123 12.68 -17.18 -9.30
C ASN A 123 12.86 -15.70 -9.67
N VAL A 124 13.31 -15.44 -10.90
CA VAL A 124 13.54 -14.08 -11.43
C VAL A 124 12.28 -13.22 -11.33
N GLU A 125 11.11 -13.79 -11.66
CA GLU A 125 9.83 -13.08 -11.60
C GLU A 125 9.51 -12.56 -10.18
N LEU A 126 9.77 -13.34 -9.14
CA LEU A 126 9.55 -12.91 -7.76
C LEU A 126 10.44 -11.72 -7.41
N PHE A 127 11.72 -11.75 -7.82
CA PHE A 127 12.62 -10.61 -7.63
C PHE A 127 12.18 -9.38 -8.40
N THR A 128 11.63 -9.56 -9.60
CA THR A 128 11.03 -8.46 -10.38
C THR A 128 9.86 -7.83 -9.65
N TYR A 129 9.00 -8.60 -8.96
CA TYR A 129 7.91 -8.02 -8.16
C TYR A 129 8.36 -7.41 -6.82
N LEU A 130 9.38 -7.99 -6.17
CA LEU A 130 9.88 -7.53 -4.87
C LEU A 130 10.68 -6.23 -4.96
N PHE A 131 11.58 -6.14 -5.94
CA PHE A 131 12.49 -5.02 -6.08
C PHE A 131 12.05 -4.06 -7.19
N GLY A 132 11.37 -4.57 -8.23
CA GLY A 132 10.77 -3.76 -9.27
C GLY A 132 11.75 -2.89 -10.05
N SER A 133 11.17 -2.17 -11.01
CA SER A 133 11.77 -0.98 -11.59
C SER A 133 10.64 0.01 -11.81
N ILE A 134 10.76 1.21 -11.24
CA ILE A 134 9.75 2.25 -11.44
C ILE A 134 9.67 2.69 -12.91
N LEU A 135 10.75 2.49 -13.68
CA LEU A 135 10.78 2.73 -15.12
C LEU A 135 9.98 1.70 -15.93
N ALA A 136 9.65 0.55 -15.35
CA ALA A 136 8.91 -0.51 -16.03
C ALA A 136 7.39 -0.36 -15.93
N ILE A 137 6.89 0.73 -15.33
CA ILE A 137 5.45 1.03 -15.24
C ILE A 137 4.88 1.23 -16.65
N ASP A 138 3.99 0.33 -17.05
CA ASP A 138 3.25 0.46 -18.31
C ASP A 138 2.01 1.37 -18.14
N GLN A 139 1.34 1.71 -19.24
CA GLN A 139 0.15 2.57 -19.22
C GLN A 139 -0.99 2.02 -18.37
N ILE A 140 -1.16 0.69 -18.37
CA ILE A 140 -2.20 0.02 -17.57
C ILE A 140 -1.87 0.16 -16.08
N ASP A 141 -0.62 -0.07 -15.69
CA ASP A 141 -0.18 0.08 -14.29
C ASP A 141 -0.32 1.52 -13.83
N LEU A 142 0.04 2.50 -14.69
CA LEU A 142 -0.13 3.91 -14.40
C LEU A 142 -1.61 4.27 -14.17
N LEU A 143 -2.52 3.70 -14.97
CA LEU A 143 -3.96 3.90 -14.80
C LEU A 143 -4.44 3.32 -13.46
N PHE A 144 -3.98 2.12 -13.07
CA PHE A 144 -4.31 1.53 -11.77
C PHE A 144 -3.80 2.38 -10.60
N VAL A 145 -2.52 2.77 -10.62
CA VAL A 145 -1.92 3.62 -9.58
C VAL A 145 -2.62 4.97 -9.51
N SER A 146 -2.93 5.57 -10.66
CA SER A 146 -3.64 6.85 -10.73
C SER A 146 -5.05 6.76 -10.17
N LEU A 147 -5.82 5.74 -10.57
CA LEU A 147 -7.18 5.53 -10.09
C LEU A 147 -7.20 5.27 -8.58
N LEU A 148 -6.37 4.34 -8.09
CA LEU A 148 -6.32 3.99 -6.68
C LEU A 148 -5.81 5.16 -5.83
N GLY A 149 -4.73 5.83 -6.27
CA GLY A 149 -4.20 7.01 -5.61
C GLY A 149 -5.21 8.16 -5.55
N LEU A 150 -5.95 8.40 -6.64
CA LEU A 150 -7.01 9.41 -6.66
C LEU A 150 -8.15 9.06 -5.70
N ILE A 151 -8.59 7.80 -5.65
CA ILE A 151 -9.62 7.34 -4.71
C ILE A 151 -9.18 7.60 -3.27
N VAL A 152 -7.95 7.22 -2.91
CA VAL A 152 -7.40 7.43 -1.56
C VAL A 152 -7.31 8.92 -1.23
N LEU A 153 -6.76 9.73 -2.14
CA LEU A 153 -6.62 11.18 -1.92
C LEU A 153 -7.97 11.88 -1.81
N LEU A 154 -8.96 11.49 -2.64
CA LEU A 154 -10.32 12.03 -2.55
C LEU A 154 -10.99 11.59 -1.26
N PHE A 155 -10.86 10.33 -0.85
CA PHE A 155 -11.41 9.84 0.41
C PHE A 155 -10.85 10.64 1.60
N ILE A 156 -9.52 10.77 1.68
CA ILE A 156 -8.88 11.57 2.74
C ILE A 156 -9.29 13.04 2.65
N GLY A 157 -9.41 13.60 1.43
CA GLY A 157 -9.81 14.98 1.20
C GLY A 157 -11.23 15.27 1.67
N PHE A 158 -12.19 14.40 1.35
CA PHE A 158 -13.60 14.54 1.73
C PHE A 158 -13.83 14.27 3.22
N PHE A 159 -13.23 13.21 3.77
CA PHE A 159 -13.42 12.80 5.16
C PHE A 159 -12.39 13.39 6.12
N ARG A 160 -11.67 14.46 5.71
CA ARG A 160 -10.57 15.03 6.50
C ARG A 160 -11.03 15.47 7.89
N ARG A 161 -12.21 16.06 8.02
CA ARG A 161 -12.71 16.60 9.31
C ARG A 161 -13.04 15.46 10.26
N GLU A 162 -13.70 14.43 9.74
CA GLU A 162 -14.14 13.24 10.45
C GLU A 162 -12.93 12.38 10.87
N LEU A 163 -11.96 12.20 9.98
CA LEU A 163 -10.70 11.50 10.26
C LEU A 163 -9.87 12.21 11.33
N LEU A 164 -9.74 13.54 11.25
CA LEU A 164 -9.06 14.33 12.29
C LEU A 164 -9.80 14.21 13.62
N SER A 165 -11.13 14.33 13.62
CA SER A 165 -11.93 14.18 14.84
C SER A 165 -11.72 12.80 15.49
N LEU A 166 -11.73 11.73 14.69
CA LEU A 166 -11.52 10.36 15.16
C LEU A 166 -10.13 10.16 15.79
N VAL A 167 -9.12 10.84 15.24
CA VAL A 167 -7.73 10.75 15.70
C VAL A 167 -7.49 11.53 17.00
N PHE A 168 -8.12 12.70 17.14
CA PHE A 168 -7.93 13.57 18.31
C PHE A 168 -8.78 13.15 19.50
N ASP A 169 -10.06 12.84 19.26
CA ASP A 169 -10.99 12.43 20.31
C ASP A 169 -12.07 11.49 19.76
N GLU A 170 -11.86 10.18 19.96
CA GLU A 170 -12.79 9.16 19.53
C GLU A 170 -14.11 9.20 20.33
N ASP A 171 -14.07 9.66 21.59
CA ASP A 171 -15.26 9.69 22.45
C ASP A 171 -16.15 10.89 22.12
N ASP A 172 -15.57 12.08 21.91
CA ASP A 172 -16.31 13.26 21.44
C ASP A 172 -16.92 13.03 20.05
N SER A 173 -16.19 12.36 19.15
CA SER A 173 -16.72 12.06 17.81
C SER A 173 -17.91 11.08 17.84
N ARG A 174 -17.93 10.12 18.78
CA ARG A 174 -19.10 9.25 19.02
C ARG A 174 -20.29 10.05 19.54
N VAL A 175 -20.07 11.02 20.42
CA VAL A 175 -21.13 11.89 20.96
C VAL A 175 -21.69 12.82 19.87
N MET A 176 -20.86 13.25 18.92
CA MET A 176 -21.29 14.03 17.73
C MET A 176 -22.03 13.20 16.67
N GLY A 177 -22.26 11.90 16.89
CA GLY A 177 -23.01 11.03 15.98
C GLY A 177 -22.20 10.52 14.78
N ILE A 178 -20.88 10.66 14.79
CA ILE A 178 -20.01 10.12 13.74
C ILE A 178 -19.90 8.60 13.94
N PRO A 179 -20.14 7.78 12.91
CA PRO A 179 -20.03 6.33 13.03
C PRO A 179 -18.54 5.91 12.99
N THR A 180 -17.85 6.12 14.12
CA THR A 180 -16.41 5.89 14.31
C THR A 180 -15.97 4.48 13.90
N ASN A 181 -16.79 3.46 14.20
CA ASN A 181 -16.51 2.08 13.83
C ASN A 181 -16.53 1.83 12.32
N THR A 182 -17.43 2.43 11.55
CA THR A 182 -17.44 2.24 10.09
C THR A 182 -16.34 3.08 9.46
N LEU A 183 -16.16 4.31 9.91
CA LEU A 183 -15.14 5.22 9.37
C LEU A 183 -13.72 4.68 9.59
N SER A 184 -13.43 4.13 10.77
CA SER A 184 -12.13 3.51 11.06
C SER A 184 -11.90 2.27 10.18
N LEU A 185 -12.94 1.46 9.91
CA LEU A 185 -12.81 0.31 9.00
C LEU A 185 -12.55 0.75 7.56
N THR A 186 -13.30 1.75 7.08
CA THR A 186 -13.17 2.26 5.71
C THR A 186 -11.83 2.96 5.49
N PHE A 187 -11.25 3.58 6.53
CA PHE A 187 -9.91 4.13 6.44
C PHE A 187 -8.82 3.06 6.43
N ASP A 188 -9.00 1.99 7.22
CA ASP A 188 -8.01 0.92 7.29
C ASP A 188 -7.97 0.08 5.98
N LEU A 189 -9.03 0.10 5.16
CA LEU A 189 -9.24 -0.68 3.92
C LEU A 189 -8.86 0.07 2.63
#